data_AF-A0A1A3U872-F1
#
_entry.id   AF-A0A1A3U872-F1
#
_cell.length_a   1.000
_cell.length_b   1.000
_cell.length_c   1.000
_cell.angle_alpha   90.00
_cell.angle_beta   90.00
_cell.angle_gamma   90.00
#
_symmetry.space_group_name_H-M   'P 1'
#
loop_
_entity.id
_entity.type
_entity.pdbx_description
1 polymer ?
#
loop_
_entity_poly.entity_id
_entity_poly.type
_entity_poly.pdbx_seq_one_letter_code
_entity_poly.pdbx_strand_id
1 'polypeptide(L)'
;MRVVGHEHRNGRLKHPGLKALRGIITEIVDDARARGALPAGTDVDAAVNAIHALARGLTERAAALGPDAYAATLDSAKGLLRGTLFTDGRQ
;
A
#
# COMPACT_ATOMS: atom_id res chain seq x y z
N MET A 1 -33.77 11.04 -12.18
CA MET A 1 -32.98 10.69 -10.97
C MET A 1 -31.81 9.83 -11.43
N ARG A 2 -30.57 10.36 -11.42
CA ARG A 2 -29.38 9.61 -11.85
C ARG A 2 -28.81 8.86 -10.65
N VAL A 3 -28.80 7.53 -10.71
CA VAL A 3 -28.02 6.71 -9.78
C VAL A 3 -26.73 6.41 -10.51
N VAL A 4 -25.67 7.17 -10.19
CA VAL A 4 -24.31 6.84 -10.63
C VAL A 4 -23.89 5.64 -9.79
N GLY A 5 -24.14 4.44 -10.33
CA GLY A 5 -23.46 3.26 -9.85
C GLY A 5 -21.98 3.43 -10.16
N HIS A 6 -21.14 3.50 -9.15
CA HIS A 6 -19.70 3.32 -9.32
C HIS A 6 -19.49 1.86 -9.73
N GLU A 7 -19.58 1.60 -11.03
CA GLU A 7 -19.08 0.38 -11.63
C GLU A 7 -17.56 0.39 -11.42
N HIS A 8 -17.11 -0.26 -10.35
CA HIS A 8 -15.75 -0.75 -10.26
C HIS A 8 -15.54 -1.63 -11.48
N ARG A 9 -14.94 -1.05 -12.54
CA ARG A 9 -14.59 -1.76 -13.75
C ARG A 9 -13.69 -2.91 -13.35
N ASN A 10 -14.32 -4.08 -13.30
CA ASN A 10 -13.72 -5.36 -13.06
C ASN A 10 -12.89 -5.74 -14.30
N GLY A 11 -11.81 -5.01 -14.53
CA GLY A 11 -10.78 -5.32 -15.51
C GLY A 11 -9.90 -6.42 -14.94
N ARG A 12 -10.44 -7.65 -14.93
CA ARG A 12 -9.75 -8.94 -14.74
C ARG A 12 -8.24 -8.76 -14.51
N LEU A 13 -7.80 -8.74 -13.25
CA LEU A 13 -6.39 -8.72 -12.88
C LEU A 13 -5.68 -9.94 -13.50
N LYS A 14 -5.23 -9.79 -14.75
CA LYS A 14 -4.39 -10.75 -15.50
C LYS A 14 -2.95 -10.60 -15.04
N HIS A 15 -2.71 -10.65 -13.74
CA HIS A 15 -1.37 -10.56 -13.18
C HIS A 15 -1.18 -11.76 -12.26
N PRO A 16 -0.51 -12.84 -12.70
CA PRO A 16 -0.15 -13.92 -11.78
C PRO A 16 0.89 -13.43 -10.76
N GLY A 17 0.75 -13.84 -9.49
CA GLY A 17 1.77 -13.65 -8.45
C GLY A 17 2.01 -12.21 -8.00
N LEU A 18 3.26 -11.87 -7.65
CA LEU A 18 3.67 -10.59 -7.05
C LEU A 18 3.26 -9.33 -7.86
N LYS A 19 3.09 -9.46 -9.18
CA LYS A 19 2.55 -8.39 -10.04
C LYS A 19 1.08 -8.07 -9.71
N ALA A 20 0.31 -9.04 -9.22
CA ALA A 20 -1.02 -8.81 -8.67
C ALA A 20 -0.94 -7.93 -7.42
N LEU A 21 0.01 -8.21 -6.52
CA LEU A 21 0.15 -7.46 -5.27
C LEU A 21 0.49 -6.00 -5.55
N ARG A 22 1.46 -5.72 -6.43
CA ARG A 22 1.76 -4.32 -6.81
C ARG A 22 0.54 -3.64 -7.44
N GLY A 23 -0.18 -4.31 -8.33
CA GLY A 23 -1.40 -3.77 -8.93
C GLY A 23 -2.49 -3.47 -7.88
N ILE A 24 -2.71 -4.36 -6.93
CA ILE A 24 -3.66 -4.16 -5.82
C ILE A 24 -3.24 -2.95 -4.98
N ILE A 25 -1.95 -2.82 -4.65
CA ILE A 25 -1.44 -1.65 -3.91
C ILE A 25 -1.68 -0.37 -4.71
N THR A 26 -1.43 -0.36 -6.02
CA THR A 26 -1.72 0.78 -6.90
C THR A 26 -3.18 1.19 -6.83
N GLU A 27 -4.11 0.25 -6.97
CA GLU A 27 -5.55 0.55 -6.91
C GLU A 27 -5.97 1.13 -5.55
N ILE A 28 -5.43 0.60 -4.44
CA ILE A 28 -5.71 1.10 -3.10
C ILE A 28 -5.21 2.53 -2.91
N VAL A 29 -3.98 2.83 -3.37
CA VAL A 29 -3.40 4.18 -3.23
C VAL A 29 -4.12 5.17 -4.15
N ASP A 30 -4.52 4.76 -5.36
CA ASP A 30 -5.29 5.61 -6.27
C ASP A 30 -6.68 5.93 -5.72
N ASP A 31 -7.39 4.94 -5.14
CA ASP A 31 -8.67 5.17 -4.44
C ASP A 31 -8.50 6.14 -3.26
N ALA A 32 -7.44 5.97 -2.45
CA ALA A 32 -7.15 6.87 -1.34
C ALA A 32 -6.88 8.31 -1.82
N ARG A 33 -6.16 8.48 -2.95
CA ARG A 33 -5.95 9.78 -3.59
C ARG A 33 -7.28 10.38 -4.06
N ALA A 34 -8.08 9.61 -4.78
CA ALA A 34 -9.36 10.05 -5.34
C ALA A 34 -10.33 10.52 -4.26
N ARG A 35 -10.27 9.88 -3.08
CA ARG A 35 -11.04 10.24 -1.88
C ARG A 35 -10.48 11.41 -1.08
N GLY A 36 -9.31 11.95 -1.45
CA GLY A 36 -8.62 13.00 -0.69
C GLY A 36 -8.10 12.51 0.68
N ALA A 37 -7.88 11.20 0.85
CA ALA A 37 -7.38 10.61 2.07
C ALA A 37 -5.84 10.61 2.16
N LEU A 38 -5.15 10.91 1.06
CA LEU A 38 -3.71 11.13 1.04
C LEU A 38 -3.37 12.61 1.29
N PRO A 39 -2.28 12.91 1.99
CA PRO A 39 -1.75 14.26 2.10
C PRO A 39 -1.57 14.92 0.72
N ALA A 40 -1.67 16.25 0.70
CA ALA A 40 -1.34 17.02 -0.49
C ALA A 40 0.13 16.78 -0.87
N GLY A 41 0.41 16.56 -2.16
CA GLY A 41 1.77 16.35 -2.65
C GLY A 41 2.33 14.93 -2.48
N THR A 42 1.56 13.97 -1.95
CA THR A 42 1.98 12.56 -1.94
C THR A 42 2.20 12.06 -3.38
N ASP A 43 3.42 11.61 -3.67
CA ASP A 43 3.73 10.92 -4.92
C ASP A 43 3.21 9.48 -4.88
N VAL A 44 2.25 9.19 -5.74
CA VAL A 44 1.53 7.92 -5.75
C VAL A 44 2.45 6.75 -6.13
N ASP A 45 3.33 6.91 -7.12
CA ASP A 45 4.20 5.81 -7.55
C ASP A 45 5.27 5.49 -6.51
N ALA A 46 5.84 6.52 -5.87
CA ALA A 46 6.76 6.37 -4.75
C ALA A 46 6.09 5.65 -3.57
N ALA A 47 4.85 6.04 -3.21
CA ALA A 47 4.10 5.37 -2.15
C ALA A 47 3.84 3.89 -2.47
N VAL A 48 3.40 3.58 -3.70
CA VAL A 48 3.20 2.20 -4.18
C VAL A 48 4.50 1.40 -4.11
N ASN A 49 5.61 1.96 -4.59
CA ASN A 49 6.91 1.29 -4.59
C ASN A 49 7.40 1.03 -3.16
N ALA A 50 7.23 2.00 -2.25
CA ALA A 50 7.61 1.85 -0.84
C ALA A 50 6.81 0.75 -0.15
N ILE A 51 5.48 0.74 -0.30
CA ILE A 51 4.60 -0.28 0.28
C ILE A 51 4.94 -1.66 -0.29
N HIS A 52 5.14 -1.77 -1.60
CA HIS A 52 5.50 -3.03 -2.24
C HIS A 52 6.87 -3.56 -1.77
N ALA A 53 7.88 -2.70 -1.67
CA ALA A 53 9.20 -3.07 -1.16
C ALA A 53 9.14 -3.54 0.30
N LEU A 54 8.35 -2.87 1.13
CA LEU A 54 8.14 -3.23 2.52
C LEU A 54 7.43 -4.59 2.66
N ALA A 55 6.37 -4.84 1.89
CA ALA A 55 5.69 -6.14 1.87
C ALA A 55 6.62 -7.28 1.46
N ARG A 56 7.48 -7.06 0.45
CA ARG A 56 8.51 -8.01 0.05
C ARG A 56 9.51 -8.28 1.18
N GLY A 57 10.06 -7.23 1.78
CA GLY A 57 11.02 -7.36 2.87
C GLY A 57 10.44 -8.09 4.08
N LEU A 58 9.18 -7.83 4.43
CA LEU A 58 8.47 -8.57 5.49
C LEU A 58 8.29 -10.05 5.12
N THR A 59 8.01 -10.37 3.86
CA THR A 59 7.93 -11.77 3.41
C THR A 59 9.28 -12.48 3.56
N GLU A 60 10.37 -11.82 3.19
CA GLU A 60 11.73 -12.35 3.37
C GLU A 60 12.06 -12.55 4.86
N ARG A 61 11.67 -11.62 5.73
CA ARG A 61 11.87 -11.74 7.18
C ARG A 61 11.02 -12.83 7.82
N ALA A 62 9.81 -13.09 7.31
CA ALA A 62 8.96 -14.17 7.82
C ALA A 62 9.62 -15.55 7.67
N ALA A 63 10.49 -15.73 6.67
CA ALA A 63 11.24 -16.97 6.49
C ALA A 63 12.44 -17.11 7.45
N ALA A 64 12.89 -16.02 8.06
CA ALA A 64 14.12 -15.96 8.86
C ALA A 64 13.88 -15.70 10.36
N LEU A 65 12.73 -15.14 10.73
CA LEU A 65 12.43 -14.73 12.10
C LEU A 65 11.47 -15.70 12.78
N GLY A 66 11.65 -15.86 14.10
CA GLY A 66 10.62 -16.43 14.96
C GLY A 66 9.39 -15.51 15.06
N PRO A 67 8.24 -16.04 15.52
CA PRO A 67 6.95 -15.35 15.47
C PRO A 67 6.93 -14.02 16.24
N ASP A 68 7.55 -13.96 17.42
CA ASP A 68 7.59 -12.75 18.25
C ASP A 68 8.43 -11.63 17.60
N ALA A 69 9.63 -11.96 17.12
CA ALA A 69 10.50 -11.03 16.41
C ALA A 69 9.87 -10.53 15.10
N TYR A 70 9.14 -11.40 14.39
CA TYR A 70 8.37 -11.01 13.22
C TYR A 70 7.24 -10.04 13.58
N ALA A 71 6.49 -10.30 14.66
CA ALA A 71 5.42 -9.42 15.12
C ALA A 71 5.94 -8.03 15.49
N ALA A 72 7.07 -7.94 16.20
CA ALA A 72 7.71 -6.67 16.54
C ALA A 72 8.19 -5.90 15.29
N THR A 73 8.73 -6.61 14.30
CA THR A 73 9.14 -6.03 13.00
C THR A 73 7.94 -5.49 12.24
N LEU A 74 6.85 -6.26 12.21
CA LEU A 74 5.59 -5.86 11.56
C LEU A 74 4.96 -4.65 12.24
N ASP A 75 5.00 -4.58 13.58
CA ASP A 75 4.52 -3.42 14.34
C ASP A 75 5.30 -2.15 13.99
N SER A 76 6.63 -2.25 13.98
CA SER A 76 7.53 -1.15 13.56
C SER A 76 7.21 -0.67 12.14
N ALA A 77 6.98 -1.61 11.21
CA ALA A 77 6.61 -1.30 9.83
C ALA A 77 5.26 -0.56 9.74
N LYS A 78 4.25 -0.96 10.52
CA LYS A 78 2.96 -0.24 10.60
C LYS A 78 3.14 1.18 11.13
N GLY A 79 4.01 1.37 12.12
CA GLY A 79 4.37 2.69 12.65
C GLY A 79 5.00 3.57 11.56
N LEU A 80 5.97 3.04 10.81
CA LEU A 80 6.62 3.74 9.70
C LEU A 80 5.60 4.20 8.65
N LEU A 81 4.72 3.31 8.20
CA LEU A 81 3.70 3.64 7.20
C LEU A 81 2.81 4.80 7.67
N ARG A 82 2.35 4.75 8.92
CA ARG A 82 1.51 5.81 9.52
C ARG A 82 2.24 7.14 9.70
N GLY A 83 3.54 7.11 9.97
CA GLY A 83 4.31 8.30 10.35
C GLY A 83 5.11 8.97 9.22
N THR A 84 5.54 8.24 8.19
CA THR A 84 6.53 8.75 7.21
C THR A 84 6.02 8.82 5.77
N LEU A 85 5.12 7.92 5.36
CA LEU A 85 4.56 7.94 4.00
C LEU A 85 3.31 8.82 3.88
N PHE A 86 2.61 9.04 4.99
CA PHE A 86 1.35 9.81 5.03
C PHE A 86 1.45 11.08 5.87
N THR A 87 2.66 11.53 6.22
CA THR A 87 2.85 12.90 6.72
C THR A 87 3.36 13.76 5.56
N ASP A 88 2.80 14.95 5.40
CA ASP A 88 3.34 15.96 4.49
C ASP A 88 4.79 16.28 4.88
N GLY A 89 5.68 16.38 3.90
CA GLY A 89 7.14 16.54 4.07
C GLY A 89 7.56 17.91 4.59
N ARG A 90 6.87 18.43 5.61
CA ARG A 90 7.19 19.68 6.32
C ARG A 90 7.77 19.33 7.69
N GLN A 91 9.08 19.13 7.74
CA GLN A 91 9.90 19.42 8.92
C GLN A 91 10.77 20.63 8.61
#